data_AF-M7U7B0-F1
#
_entry.id   AF-M7U7B0-F1
#
_cell.length_a   1.000
_cell.length_b   1.000
_cell.length_c   1.000
_cell.angle_alpha   90.00
_cell.angle_beta   90.00
_cell.angle_gamma   90.00
#
_symmetry.space_group_name_H-M   'P 1'
#
loop_
_entity.id
_entity.type
_entity.pdbx_description
1 polymer ?
#
loop_
_entity_poly.entity_id
_entity_poly.type
_entity_poly.pdbx_seq_one_letter_code
_entity_poly.pdbx_strand_id
1 'polypeptide(L)'
;MDTFTCEKILTNDPTRHERKNVTIHELRAERQEFGREIQISRQDNKDLLERTLKLELRIENLEDDKKRRHAGEVVNIRENLARLVLCHEINKQRKQQLDDPKDIKAMKEDRNSLAHEIDLYTTLEQMATHPGHFDICSITVFGETQNKIRELLTWDKDRECNAYNIFNEHGEAWHSQFADTCIEPFNKWLSAIHALKRTESAMLENPSSYLENPIQKQKDVIKEAIREWKETFLMDKSEGGMATRVCQKAIKKDYKDRGLIDRIEAALLKGVVLTGKCKKIEETEEIEEIEETEETEETEETEETEETEETEETEKTEETEESKSEKTKKEGK
;
A
#
# COMPACT_ATOMS: atom_id res chain seq x y z
N MET A 1 47.83 88.40 -47.32
CA MET A 1 47.65 87.25 -46.42
C MET A 1 46.17 87.20 -46.11
N ASP A 2 45.50 86.11 -46.45
CA ASP A 2 44.31 85.62 -45.75
C ASP A 2 44.07 84.18 -46.24
N THR A 3 44.51 83.24 -45.41
CA THR A 3 44.33 81.79 -45.61
C THR A 3 42.99 81.41 -44.99
N PHE A 4 41.98 81.19 -45.83
CA PHE A 4 40.71 80.60 -45.41
C PHE A 4 40.90 79.10 -45.17
N THR A 5 41.01 78.69 -43.91
CA THR A 5 40.85 77.29 -43.49
C THR A 5 39.37 76.95 -43.46
N CYS A 6 38.88 76.23 -44.48
CA CYS A 6 37.59 75.56 -44.40
C CYS A 6 37.69 74.36 -43.45
N GLU A 7 37.29 74.54 -42.20
CA GLU A 7 36.99 73.43 -41.31
C GLU A 7 35.82 72.62 -41.87
N LYS A 8 36.11 71.40 -42.33
CA LYS A 8 35.12 70.42 -42.73
C LYS A 8 34.51 69.87 -41.44
N ILE A 9 33.37 70.40 -41.01
CA ILE A 9 32.59 69.82 -39.91
C ILE A 9 32.07 68.46 -40.38
N LEU A 10 32.84 67.41 -40.13
CA LEU A 10 32.35 66.03 -40.14
C LEU A 10 31.41 65.88 -38.95
N THR A 11 30.14 66.19 -39.15
CA THR A 11 29.11 65.80 -38.19
C THR A 11 28.97 64.28 -38.28
N ASN A 12 29.33 63.57 -37.20
CA ASN A 12 29.15 62.13 -37.04
C ASN A 12 27.65 61.73 -36.92
N ASP A 13 26.73 62.57 -37.37
CA ASP A 13 25.30 62.32 -37.25
C ASP A 13 24.82 61.55 -38.49
N PRO A 14 24.42 60.27 -38.36
CA PRO A 14 24.11 59.43 -39.50
C PRO A 14 23.00 60.04 -40.35
N THR A 15 23.18 59.95 -41.66
CA THR A 15 22.19 60.40 -42.63
C THR A 15 20.86 59.65 -42.43
N ARG A 16 19.75 60.27 -42.84
CA ARG A 16 18.41 59.65 -42.72
C ARG A 16 18.32 58.25 -43.34
N HIS A 17 19.13 57.96 -44.36
CA HIS A 17 19.20 56.63 -44.98
C HIS A 17 19.96 55.62 -44.11
N GLU A 18 21.05 56.03 -43.46
CA GLU A 18 21.80 55.17 -42.53
C GLU A 18 20.95 54.82 -41.30
N ARG A 19 20.22 55.78 -40.72
CA ARG A 19 19.30 55.50 -39.59
C ARG A 19 18.22 54.48 -39.96
N LYS A 20 17.61 54.61 -41.14
CA LYS A 20 16.60 53.64 -41.64
C LYS A 20 17.19 52.25 -41.87
N ASN A 21 18.42 52.17 -42.39
CA ASN A 21 19.08 50.88 -42.60
C ASN A 21 19.41 50.20 -41.28
N VAL A 22 19.90 50.95 -40.27
CA VAL A 22 20.13 50.43 -38.90
C VAL A 22 18.84 49.86 -38.31
N THR A 23 17.73 50.61 -38.35
CA THR A 23 16.43 50.14 -37.84
C THR A 23 15.90 48.91 -38.58
N ILE A 24 16.12 48.78 -39.89
CA ILE A 24 15.73 47.59 -40.67
C ILE A 24 16.58 46.37 -40.29
N HIS A 25 17.89 46.57 -40.03
CA HIS A 25 18.77 45.50 -39.59
C HIS A 25 18.42 45.02 -38.17
N GLU A 26 18.09 45.93 -37.26
CA GLU A 26 17.61 45.62 -35.90
C GLU A 26 16.30 44.81 -35.94
N LEU A 27 15.29 45.27 -36.68
CA LEU A 27 14.02 44.55 -36.84
C LEU A 27 14.18 43.16 -37.49
N ARG A 28 15.18 42.99 -38.37
CA ARG A 28 15.50 41.67 -38.94
C ARG A 28 16.17 40.75 -37.93
N ALA A 29 17.05 41.28 -37.08
CA ALA A 29 17.69 40.53 -36.01
C ALA A 29 16.66 40.07 -34.97
N GLU A 30 15.79 40.97 -34.51
CA GLU A 30 14.70 40.66 -33.58
C GLU A 30 13.76 39.59 -34.13
N ARG A 31 13.37 39.69 -35.41
CA ARG A 31 12.52 38.68 -36.06
C ARG A 31 13.22 37.31 -36.14
N GLN A 32 14.54 37.29 -36.34
CA GLN A 32 15.31 36.05 -36.37
C GLN A 32 15.45 35.42 -34.98
N GLU A 33 15.59 36.24 -33.94
CA GLU A 33 15.62 35.79 -32.54
C GLU A 33 14.27 35.23 -32.11
N PHE A 34 13.18 35.96 -32.34
CA PHE A 34 11.82 35.50 -32.07
C PHE A 34 11.47 34.20 -32.83
N GLY A 35 11.94 34.06 -34.07
CA GLY A 35 11.80 32.82 -34.84
C GLY A 35 12.50 31.62 -34.19
N ARG A 36 13.68 31.84 -33.61
CA ARG A 36 14.40 30.79 -32.85
C ARG A 36 13.69 30.46 -31.55
N GLU A 37 13.22 31.46 -30.80
CA GLU A 37 12.46 31.26 -29.56
C GLU A 37 11.18 30.44 -29.80
N ILE A 38 10.43 30.74 -30.86
CA ILE A 38 9.25 29.94 -31.24
C ILE A 38 9.64 28.50 -31.55
N GLN A 39 10.76 28.29 -32.25
CA GLN A 39 11.20 26.94 -32.62
C GLN A 39 11.64 26.14 -31.38
N ILE A 40 12.36 26.78 -30.47
CA ILE A 40 12.75 26.20 -29.17
C ILE A 40 11.50 25.87 -28.37
N SER A 41 10.59 26.83 -28.18
CA SER A 41 9.35 26.61 -27.44
C SER A 41 8.47 25.51 -28.05
N ARG A 42 8.44 25.37 -29.38
CA ARG A 42 7.74 24.26 -30.05
C ARG A 42 8.40 22.92 -29.79
N GLN A 43 9.73 22.88 -29.74
CA GLN A 43 10.45 21.66 -29.41
C GLN A 43 10.24 21.29 -27.94
N ASP A 44 10.38 22.25 -27.03
CA ASP A 44 10.14 22.05 -25.60
C ASP A 44 8.73 21.53 -25.32
N ASN A 45 7.71 22.06 -26.01
CA ASN A 45 6.34 21.58 -25.88
C ASN A 45 6.16 20.14 -26.38
N LYS A 46 6.86 19.74 -27.45
CA LYS A 46 6.83 18.35 -27.93
C LYS A 46 7.52 17.42 -26.93
N ASP A 47 8.69 17.81 -26.45
CA ASP A 47 9.45 17.03 -25.47
C ASP A 47 8.67 16.90 -24.15
N LEU A 48 7.99 17.96 -23.71
CA LEU A 48 7.12 17.94 -22.54
C LEU A 48 5.95 16.97 -22.74
N LEU A 49 5.28 17.01 -23.90
CA LEU A 49 4.17 16.11 -24.20
C LEU A 49 4.60 14.63 -24.19
N GLU A 50 5.75 14.33 -24.78
CA GLU A 50 6.31 12.97 -24.79
C GLU A 50 6.64 12.50 -23.36
N ARG A 51 7.23 13.37 -22.54
CA ARG A 51 7.49 13.07 -21.12
C ARG A 51 6.20 12.82 -20.35
N THR A 52 5.15 13.61 -20.57
CA THR A 52 3.85 13.42 -19.94
C THR A 52 3.25 12.06 -20.29
N LEU A 53 3.19 11.69 -21.57
CA LEU A 53 2.68 10.39 -22.02
C LEU A 53 3.47 9.22 -21.41
N LYS A 54 4.81 9.35 -21.33
CA LYS A 54 5.67 8.34 -20.72
C LYS A 54 5.42 8.20 -19.21
N LEU A 55 5.15 9.30 -18.52
CA LEU A 55 4.81 9.30 -17.10
C LEU A 55 3.43 8.68 -16.86
N GLU A 56 2.43 9.00 -17.68
CA GLU A 56 1.09 8.40 -17.61
C GLU A 56 1.16 6.88 -17.76
N LEU A 57 1.85 6.39 -18.80
CA LEU A 57 2.06 4.95 -19.00
C LEU A 57 2.81 4.31 -17.82
N ARG A 58 3.77 5.03 -17.22
CA ARG A 58 4.50 4.53 -16.05
C ARG A 58 3.59 4.45 -14.82
N ILE A 59 2.69 5.41 -14.62
CA ILE A 59 1.73 5.39 -13.51
C ILE A 59 0.77 4.21 -13.67
N GLU A 60 0.19 4.02 -14.85
CA GLU A 60 -0.70 2.89 -15.15
C GLU A 60 -0.02 1.54 -14.87
N ASN A 61 1.20 1.36 -15.37
CA ASN A 61 1.99 0.14 -15.11
C ASN A 61 2.25 -0.09 -13.61
N LEU A 62 2.50 0.98 -12.83
CA LEU A 62 2.72 0.87 -11.39
C LEU A 62 1.44 0.53 -10.62
N GLU A 63 0.30 1.08 -11.04
CA GLU A 63 -1.00 0.77 -10.45
C GLU A 63 -1.39 -0.69 -10.72
N ASP A 64 -1.17 -1.17 -11.94
CA ASP A 64 -1.44 -2.56 -12.30
C ASP A 64 -0.50 -3.52 -11.58
N ASP A 65 0.78 -3.18 -11.47
CA ASP A 65 1.72 -3.96 -10.66
C ASP A 65 1.32 -4.04 -9.19
N LYS A 66 0.88 -2.91 -8.60
CA LYS A 66 0.36 -2.86 -7.23
C LYS A 66 -0.87 -3.76 -7.06
N LYS A 67 -1.83 -3.69 -7.98
CA LYS A 67 -3.03 -4.56 -7.96
C LYS A 67 -2.66 -6.04 -8.03
N ARG A 68 -1.73 -6.42 -8.93
CA ARG A 68 -1.26 -7.81 -9.05
C ARG A 68 -0.62 -8.31 -7.76
N ARG A 69 0.25 -7.50 -7.13
CA ARG A 69 0.89 -7.85 -5.85
C ARG A 69 -0.13 -8.07 -4.73
N HIS A 70 -1.10 -7.18 -4.57
CA HIS A 70 -2.17 -7.35 -3.59
C HIS A 70 -3.03 -8.58 -3.87
N ALA A 71 -3.33 -8.88 -5.14
CA ALA A 71 -4.07 -10.09 -5.51
C ALA A 71 -3.31 -11.38 -5.14
N GLY A 72 -1.98 -11.40 -5.29
CA GLY A 72 -1.13 -12.48 -4.81
C GLY A 72 -1.18 -12.68 -3.29
N GLU A 73 -1.23 -11.58 -2.51
CA GLU A 73 -1.40 -11.66 -1.06
C GLU A 73 -2.77 -12.17 -0.61
N VAL A 74 -3.84 -11.94 -1.39
CA VAL A 74 -5.16 -12.51 -1.11
C VAL A 74 -5.13 -14.04 -1.14
N VAL A 75 -4.34 -14.64 -2.04
CA VAL A 75 -4.11 -16.10 -2.06
C VAL A 75 -3.45 -16.56 -0.74
N ASN A 76 -2.49 -15.76 -0.25
CA ASN A 76 -1.76 -16.05 0.96
C ASN A 76 -2.64 -15.98 2.23
N ILE A 77 -3.63 -15.09 2.27
CA ILE A 77 -4.63 -15.05 3.36
C ILE A 77 -5.27 -16.43 3.58
N ARG A 78 -5.72 -17.08 2.50
CA ARG A 78 -6.38 -18.39 2.57
C ARG A 78 -5.43 -19.46 3.10
N GLU A 79 -4.17 -19.42 2.69
CA GLU A 79 -3.13 -20.34 3.16
C GLU A 79 -2.80 -20.14 4.64
N ASN A 80 -2.72 -18.90 5.10
CA ASN A 80 -2.52 -18.57 6.51
C ASN A 80 -3.69 -19.06 7.36
N LEU A 81 -4.93 -18.85 6.88
CA LEU A 81 -6.13 -19.34 7.56
C LEU A 81 -6.13 -20.86 7.70
N ALA A 82 -5.70 -21.58 6.65
CA ALA A 82 -5.59 -23.03 6.68
C ALA A 82 -4.56 -23.53 7.69
N ARG A 83 -3.39 -22.87 7.80
CA ARG A 83 -2.39 -23.20 8.82
C ARG A 83 -2.90 -22.96 10.25
N LEU A 84 -3.72 -21.93 10.43
CA LEU A 84 -4.22 -21.56 11.75
C LEU A 84 -5.33 -22.50 12.26
N VAL A 85 -6.21 -22.94 11.36
CA VAL A 85 -7.42 -23.71 11.73
C VAL A 85 -7.24 -25.21 11.52
N LEU A 86 -6.61 -25.65 10.43
CA LEU A 86 -6.47 -27.07 10.12
C LEU A 86 -5.20 -27.62 10.75
N CYS A 87 -5.25 -28.89 11.20
CA CYS A 87 -4.04 -29.59 11.59
C CYS A 87 -3.14 -29.87 10.36
N HIS A 88 -1.85 -30.10 10.61
CA HIS A 88 -0.84 -30.27 9.57
C HIS A 88 -1.24 -31.33 8.52
N GLU A 89 -1.72 -32.49 8.96
CA GLU A 89 -2.06 -33.61 8.07
C GLU A 89 -3.25 -33.27 7.15
N ILE A 90 -4.31 -32.66 7.69
CA ILE A 90 -5.48 -32.25 6.91
C ILE A 90 -5.08 -31.16 5.90
N ASN A 91 -4.27 -30.19 6.32
CA ASN A 91 -3.82 -29.13 5.43
C ASN A 91 -2.92 -29.67 4.30
N LYS A 92 -2.09 -30.68 4.59
CA LYS A 92 -1.27 -31.37 3.58
C LYS A 92 -2.15 -32.06 2.54
N GLN A 93 -3.19 -32.80 2.97
CA GLN A 93 -4.13 -33.45 2.04
C GLN A 93 -4.91 -32.44 1.20
N ARG A 94 -5.36 -31.34 1.81
CA ARG A 94 -6.00 -30.21 1.10
C ARG A 94 -5.12 -29.71 -0.05
N LYS A 95 -3.84 -29.44 0.22
CA LYS A 95 -2.89 -28.92 -0.79
C LYS A 95 -2.62 -29.88 -1.93
N GLN A 96 -2.70 -31.19 -1.70
CA GLN A 96 -2.49 -32.20 -2.75
C GLN A 96 -3.68 -32.33 -3.70
N GLN A 97 -4.88 -31.91 -3.28
CA GLN A 97 -6.12 -32.12 -4.02
C GLN A 97 -6.70 -30.83 -4.62
N LEU A 98 -6.37 -29.67 -4.06
CA LEU A 98 -6.81 -28.38 -4.58
C LEU A 98 -5.80 -27.85 -5.59
N ASP A 99 -6.13 -27.98 -6.87
CA ASP A 99 -5.48 -27.21 -7.91
C ASP A 99 -6.08 -25.81 -7.95
N ASP A 100 -5.23 -24.80 -7.76
CA ASP A 100 -5.62 -23.41 -7.96
C ASP A 100 -5.95 -23.19 -9.45
N PRO A 101 -7.05 -22.48 -9.77
CA PRO A 101 -7.32 -21.96 -11.11
C PRO A 101 -6.10 -21.26 -11.71
N LYS A 102 -5.95 -21.33 -13.05
CA LYS A 102 -4.74 -20.83 -13.76
C LYS A 102 -4.43 -19.36 -13.44
N ASP A 103 -5.45 -18.53 -13.33
CA ASP A 103 -5.35 -17.12 -12.96
C ASP A 103 -4.92 -16.93 -11.50
N ILE A 104 -5.49 -17.69 -10.55
CA ILE A 104 -5.06 -17.68 -9.14
C ILE A 104 -3.60 -18.13 -9.00
N LYS A 105 -3.20 -19.15 -9.77
CA LYS A 105 -1.81 -19.61 -9.81
C LYS A 105 -0.86 -18.51 -10.31
N ALA A 106 -1.22 -17.82 -11.40
CA ALA A 106 -0.44 -16.70 -11.91
C ALA A 106 -0.33 -15.54 -10.89
N MET A 107 -1.42 -15.20 -10.20
CA MET A 107 -1.38 -14.18 -9.13
C MET A 107 -0.45 -14.57 -7.98
N LYS A 108 -0.41 -15.85 -7.63
CA LYS A 108 0.48 -16.39 -6.60
C LYS A 108 1.97 -16.31 -6.99
N GLU A 109 2.28 -16.51 -8.27
CA GLU A 109 3.64 -16.42 -8.83
C GLU A 109 4.11 -14.96 -8.97
N ASP A 110 3.21 -14.05 -9.34
CA ASP A 110 3.45 -12.59 -9.41
C ASP A 110 3.54 -11.92 -8.03
N ARG A 111 3.37 -12.70 -6.95
CA ARG A 111 3.45 -12.21 -5.58
C ARG A 111 4.86 -11.70 -5.29
N ASN A 112 4.95 -10.44 -4.91
CA ASN A 112 6.16 -9.96 -4.26
C ASN A 112 6.18 -10.51 -2.82
N SER A 113 7.07 -11.46 -2.55
CA SER A 113 7.22 -12.10 -1.23
C SER A 113 7.54 -11.10 -0.11
N LEU A 114 8.02 -9.90 -0.45
CA LEU A 114 8.31 -8.81 0.48
C LEU A 114 7.13 -7.85 0.68
N ALA A 115 6.08 -7.94 -0.15
CA ALA A 115 4.88 -7.13 -0.02
C ALA A 115 3.87 -7.86 0.86
N HIS A 116 4.00 -7.74 2.18
CA HIS A 116 3.05 -8.30 3.16
C HIS A 116 1.76 -7.47 3.34
N GLU A 117 1.45 -6.64 2.34
CA GLU A 117 0.35 -5.68 2.42
C GLU A 117 -0.88 -6.22 1.68
N ILE A 118 -1.99 -6.27 2.41
CA ILE A 118 -3.30 -6.51 1.81
C ILE A 118 -4.04 -5.18 1.66
N ASP A 119 -4.83 -5.09 0.61
CA ASP A 119 -5.69 -3.94 0.33
C ASP A 119 -7.14 -4.39 0.32
N LEU A 120 -7.99 -3.70 1.09
CA LEU A 120 -9.39 -4.05 1.24
C LEU A 120 -10.12 -4.05 -0.11
N TYR A 121 -9.95 -3.03 -0.94
CA TYR A 121 -10.65 -2.96 -2.23
C TYR A 121 -10.24 -4.09 -3.16
N THR A 122 -8.93 -4.29 -3.34
CA THR A 122 -8.38 -5.36 -4.17
C THR A 122 -8.88 -6.72 -3.68
N THR A 123 -8.92 -6.94 -2.36
CA THR A 123 -9.40 -8.18 -1.78
C THR A 123 -10.90 -8.39 -2.04
N LEU A 124 -11.72 -7.36 -1.86
CA LEU A 124 -13.16 -7.43 -2.14
C LEU A 124 -13.48 -7.63 -3.63
N GLU A 125 -12.61 -7.16 -4.54
CA GLU A 125 -12.70 -7.44 -5.97
C GLU A 125 -12.35 -8.91 -6.26
N GLN A 126 -11.25 -9.42 -5.73
CA GLN A 126 -10.86 -10.82 -5.90
C GLN A 126 -11.92 -11.78 -5.33
N MET A 127 -12.54 -11.45 -4.20
CA MET A 127 -13.67 -12.20 -3.65
C MET A 127 -14.89 -12.21 -4.56
N ALA A 128 -15.16 -11.11 -5.27
CA ALA A 128 -16.26 -11.04 -6.22
C ALA A 128 -15.99 -11.91 -7.46
N THR A 129 -14.74 -11.95 -7.93
CA THR A 129 -14.32 -12.75 -9.09
C THR A 129 -14.21 -14.24 -8.77
N HIS A 130 -13.72 -14.58 -7.57
CA HIS A 130 -13.47 -15.96 -7.13
C HIS A 130 -14.16 -16.27 -5.78
N PRO A 131 -15.50 -16.19 -5.69
CA PRO A 131 -16.22 -16.35 -4.43
C PRO A 131 -15.98 -17.73 -3.80
N GLY A 132 -15.85 -18.78 -4.60
CA GLY A 132 -15.55 -20.13 -4.10
C GLY A 132 -14.16 -20.31 -3.48
N HIS A 133 -13.24 -19.36 -3.69
CA HIS A 133 -11.88 -19.41 -3.15
C HIS A 133 -11.70 -18.48 -1.94
N PHE A 134 -12.36 -17.32 -1.93
CA PHE A 134 -12.10 -16.25 -0.95
C PHE A 134 -13.31 -15.85 -0.09
N ASP A 135 -14.47 -16.49 -0.21
CA ASP A 135 -15.69 -16.13 0.53
C ASP A 135 -15.45 -15.97 2.04
N ILE A 136 -14.75 -16.93 2.64
CA ILE A 136 -14.49 -16.97 4.07
C ILE A 136 -13.48 -15.90 4.51
N CYS A 137 -12.59 -15.45 3.62
CA CYS A 137 -11.55 -14.49 3.94
C CYS A 137 -12.14 -13.14 4.38
N SER A 138 -13.32 -12.75 3.87
CA SER A 138 -13.99 -11.49 4.24
C SER A 138 -14.30 -11.47 5.74
N ILE A 139 -15.01 -12.48 6.22
CA ILE A 139 -15.48 -12.54 7.60
C ILE A 139 -14.34 -12.84 8.59
N THR A 140 -13.31 -13.59 8.16
CA THR A 140 -12.18 -13.93 9.04
C THR A 140 -11.17 -12.81 9.13
N VAL A 141 -10.76 -12.23 8.00
CA VAL A 141 -9.66 -11.26 7.95
C VAL A 141 -10.16 -9.82 8.04
N PHE A 142 -11.34 -9.51 7.53
CA PHE A 142 -11.89 -8.14 7.61
C PHE A 142 -13.06 -8.05 8.61
N GLY A 143 -13.34 -9.11 9.36
CA GLY A 143 -14.29 -9.08 10.47
C GLY A 143 -15.78 -9.08 10.08
N GLU A 144 -16.14 -8.89 8.80
CA GLU A 144 -17.52 -8.92 8.32
C GLU A 144 -17.66 -9.50 6.91
N THR A 145 -18.89 -9.86 6.53
CA THR A 145 -19.17 -10.31 5.15
C THR A 145 -18.93 -9.19 4.13
N GLN A 146 -18.50 -9.55 2.91
CA GLN A 146 -18.32 -8.61 1.79
C GLN A 146 -19.51 -7.63 1.61
N ASN A 147 -20.74 -8.14 1.67
CA ASN A 147 -21.93 -7.30 1.49
C ASN A 147 -22.05 -6.25 2.58
N LYS A 148 -21.90 -6.65 3.85
CA LYS A 148 -21.97 -5.71 4.98
C LYS A 148 -20.82 -4.71 4.99
N ILE A 149 -19.61 -5.12 4.61
CA ILE A 149 -18.48 -4.18 4.48
C ILE A 149 -18.84 -3.12 3.44
N ARG A 150 -19.26 -3.52 2.23
CA ARG A 150 -19.66 -2.58 1.16
C ARG A 150 -20.81 -1.67 1.61
N GLU A 151 -21.76 -2.21 2.36
CA GLU A 151 -22.89 -1.48 2.92
C GLU A 151 -22.43 -0.41 3.94
N LEU A 152 -21.46 -0.73 4.79
CA LEU A 152 -20.88 0.22 5.76
C LEU A 152 -20.01 1.27 5.07
N LEU A 153 -19.19 0.89 4.09
CA LEU A 153 -18.38 1.83 3.31
C LEU A 153 -19.26 2.83 2.53
N THR A 154 -20.39 2.36 1.98
CA THR A 154 -21.35 3.22 1.27
C THR A 154 -22.11 4.14 2.22
N TRP A 155 -22.34 3.69 3.46
CA TRP A 155 -23.01 4.46 4.49
C TRP A 155 -22.09 5.53 5.10
N ASP A 156 -20.82 5.23 5.37
CA ASP A 156 -19.80 6.15 5.91
C ASP A 156 -19.22 7.11 4.84
N LYS A 157 -20.10 7.80 4.10
CA LYS A 157 -19.70 8.68 2.97
C LYS A 157 -18.78 9.82 3.40
N ASP A 158 -19.06 10.39 4.57
CA ASP A 158 -18.31 11.51 5.14
C ASP A 158 -17.03 11.05 5.85
N ARG A 159 -16.80 9.73 5.92
CA ARG A 159 -15.64 9.07 6.55
C ARG A 159 -15.46 9.39 8.04
N GLU A 160 -16.50 9.86 8.71
CA GLU A 160 -16.47 10.17 10.15
C GLU A 160 -16.25 8.90 10.99
N CYS A 161 -16.74 7.74 10.53
CA CYS A 161 -16.60 6.47 11.26
C CYS A 161 -15.32 5.70 10.90
N ASN A 162 -14.53 6.21 9.95
CA ASN A 162 -13.25 5.65 9.51
C ASN A 162 -13.35 4.19 9.02
N ALA A 163 -14.48 3.80 8.43
CA ALA A 163 -14.78 2.40 8.16
C ALA A 163 -13.76 1.72 7.23
N TYR A 164 -13.31 2.42 6.20
CA TYR A 164 -12.30 1.89 5.27
C TYR A 164 -11.01 1.53 5.98
N ASN A 165 -10.43 2.50 6.72
CA ASN A 165 -9.12 2.32 7.34
C ASN A 165 -9.18 1.23 8.41
N ILE A 166 -10.23 1.21 9.25
CA ILE A 166 -10.32 0.19 10.32
C ILE A 166 -10.48 -1.21 9.74
N PHE A 167 -11.32 -1.41 8.73
CA PHE A 167 -11.41 -2.71 8.07
C PHE A 167 -10.07 -3.10 7.42
N ASN A 168 -9.40 -2.17 6.74
CA ASN A 168 -8.12 -2.45 6.10
C ASN A 168 -7.01 -2.79 7.11
N GLU A 169 -6.89 -2.01 8.19
CA GLU A 169 -5.94 -2.22 9.29
C GLU A 169 -6.22 -3.54 10.03
N HIS A 170 -7.50 -3.86 10.28
CA HIS A 170 -7.88 -5.17 10.83
C HIS A 170 -7.46 -6.30 9.89
N GLY A 171 -7.66 -6.11 8.58
CA GLY A 171 -7.16 -7.00 7.56
C GLY A 171 -5.66 -7.27 7.70
N GLU A 172 -4.88 -6.21 7.78
CA GLU A 172 -3.42 -6.28 7.95
C GLU A 172 -3.05 -7.04 9.23
N ALA A 173 -3.66 -6.69 10.37
CA ALA A 173 -3.36 -7.28 11.66
C ALA A 173 -3.68 -8.78 11.74
N TRP A 174 -4.75 -9.24 11.09
CA TRP A 174 -5.13 -10.66 11.07
C TRP A 174 -4.31 -11.45 10.05
N HIS A 175 -4.04 -10.88 8.88
CA HIS A 175 -3.22 -11.52 7.84
C HIS A 175 -1.78 -11.72 8.30
N SER A 176 -1.19 -10.66 8.85
CA SER A 176 0.18 -10.64 9.38
C SER A 176 0.28 -11.18 10.81
N GLN A 177 -0.85 -11.55 11.41
CA GLN A 177 -0.94 -12.24 12.70
C GLN A 177 -0.27 -11.50 13.86
N PHE A 178 -0.52 -10.20 13.99
CA PHE A 178 -0.06 -9.38 15.11
C PHE A 178 -1.18 -8.88 16.04
N ALA A 179 -2.43 -9.33 15.85
CA ALA A 179 -3.61 -8.82 16.55
C ALA A 179 -3.80 -9.35 18.01
N ASP A 180 -2.84 -9.15 18.92
CA ASP A 180 -3.00 -9.59 20.32
C ASP A 180 -3.99 -8.68 21.09
N THR A 181 -3.81 -7.37 21.01
CA THR A 181 -4.63 -6.38 21.73
C THR A 181 -5.69 -5.72 20.86
N CYS A 182 -5.60 -5.87 19.54
CA CYS A 182 -6.52 -5.29 18.56
C CYS A 182 -7.96 -5.86 18.59
N ILE A 183 -8.17 -7.08 19.09
CA ILE A 183 -9.46 -7.80 18.96
C ILE A 183 -10.62 -7.06 19.66
N GLU A 184 -10.44 -6.68 20.92
CA GLU A 184 -11.49 -6.02 21.70
C GLU A 184 -11.85 -4.62 21.15
N PRO A 185 -10.89 -3.73 20.87
CA PRO A 185 -11.17 -2.43 20.26
C PRO A 185 -11.88 -2.53 18.91
N PHE A 186 -11.51 -3.50 18.06
CA PHE A 186 -12.22 -3.73 16.80
C PHE A 186 -13.68 -4.12 17.03
N ASN A 187 -13.92 -5.10 17.90
CA ASN A 187 -15.27 -5.60 18.17
C ASN A 187 -16.16 -4.50 18.80
N LYS A 188 -15.57 -3.64 19.64
CA LYS A 188 -16.24 -2.46 20.21
C LYS A 188 -16.60 -1.45 19.13
N TRP A 189 -15.68 -1.13 18.23
CA TRP A 189 -15.95 -0.24 17.09
C TRP A 189 -17.03 -0.81 16.17
N LEU A 190 -16.92 -2.09 15.80
CA LEU A 190 -17.87 -2.77 14.92
C LEU A 190 -19.27 -2.83 15.52
N SER A 191 -19.38 -3.02 16.84
CA SER A 191 -20.67 -2.97 17.53
C SER A 191 -21.26 -1.56 17.53
N ALA A 192 -20.43 -0.54 17.75
CA ALA A 192 -20.86 0.86 17.79
C ALA A 192 -21.33 1.36 16.40
N ILE A 193 -20.63 1.01 15.32
CA ILE A 193 -21.01 1.41 13.96
C ILE A 193 -22.34 0.77 13.53
N HIS A 194 -22.57 -0.51 13.86
CA HIS A 194 -23.85 -1.18 13.62
C HIS A 194 -25.00 -0.54 14.41
N ALA A 195 -24.75 -0.14 15.66
CA ALA A 195 -25.73 0.55 16.48
C ALA A 195 -26.10 1.94 15.93
N LEU A 196 -25.10 2.72 15.47
CA LEU A 196 -25.32 4.03 14.86
C LEU A 196 -26.13 3.91 13.58
N LYS A 197 -25.70 3.05 12.66
CA LYS A 197 -26.41 2.83 11.40
C LYS A 197 -27.85 2.40 11.59
N ARG A 198 -28.13 1.50 12.55
CA ARG A 198 -29.50 1.09 12.89
C ARG A 198 -30.31 2.28 13.40
N THR A 199 -29.72 3.12 14.23
CA THR A 199 -30.38 4.32 14.79
C THR A 199 -30.70 5.32 13.70
N GLU A 200 -29.76 5.63 12.82
CA GLU A 200 -29.98 6.55 11.68
C GLU A 200 -31.05 6.01 10.71
N SER A 201 -31.04 4.70 10.43
CA SER A 201 -32.06 4.08 9.59
C SER A 201 -33.45 4.23 10.21
N ALA A 202 -33.59 3.97 11.51
CA ALA A 202 -34.86 4.15 12.23
C ALA A 202 -35.31 5.62 12.28
N MET A 203 -34.38 6.57 12.31
CA MET A 203 -34.68 8.00 12.25
C MET A 203 -35.23 8.45 10.90
N LEU A 204 -34.73 7.88 9.81
CA LEU A 204 -35.28 8.15 8.48
C LEU A 204 -36.72 7.63 8.35
N GLU A 205 -37.03 6.49 8.97
CA GLU A 205 -38.37 5.91 8.98
C GLU A 205 -39.36 6.66 9.88
N ASN A 206 -38.90 7.16 11.04
CA ASN A 206 -39.73 7.96 11.94
C ASN A 206 -38.94 9.13 12.57
N PRO A 207 -38.85 10.27 11.87
CA PRO A 207 -38.08 11.42 12.35
C PRO A 207 -38.64 12.03 13.64
N SER A 208 -39.96 11.88 13.87
CA SER A 208 -40.66 12.53 14.98
C SER A 208 -40.38 11.92 16.36
N SER A 209 -39.85 10.70 16.41
CA SER A 209 -39.57 9.97 17.66
C SER A 209 -38.13 10.06 18.13
N TYR A 210 -37.24 10.70 17.37
CA TYR A 210 -35.81 10.68 17.66
C TYR A 210 -35.24 12.08 17.87
N LEU A 211 -34.58 12.23 19.00
CA LEU A 211 -33.80 13.42 19.34
C LEU A 211 -32.39 13.29 18.73
N GLU A 212 -31.76 14.41 18.37
CA GLU A 212 -30.36 14.44 17.88
C GLU A 212 -29.35 13.95 18.95
N ASN A 213 -29.71 14.04 20.24
CA ASN A 213 -28.82 13.75 21.37
C ASN A 213 -28.32 12.28 21.40
N PRO A 214 -29.18 11.25 21.21
CA PRO A 214 -28.76 9.85 21.03
C PRO A 214 -27.75 9.60 19.90
N ILE A 215 -27.90 10.24 18.73
CA ILE A 215 -26.94 10.09 17.62
C ILE A 215 -25.59 10.61 18.04
N GLN A 216 -25.54 11.83 18.60
CA GLN A 216 -24.26 12.43 18.97
C GLN A 216 -23.52 11.58 19.99
N LYS A 217 -24.25 11.04 20.99
CA LYS A 217 -23.67 10.10 21.96
C LYS A 217 -23.08 8.85 21.31
N GLN A 218 -23.74 8.28 20.30
CA GLN A 218 -23.22 7.12 19.56
C GLN A 218 -21.99 7.49 18.71
N LYS A 219 -22.01 8.65 18.06
CA LYS A 219 -20.83 9.18 17.34
C LYS A 219 -19.64 9.36 18.28
N ASP A 220 -19.86 9.84 19.49
CA ASP A 220 -18.79 9.99 20.48
C ASP A 220 -18.23 8.62 20.94
N VAL A 221 -19.09 7.61 21.12
CA VAL A 221 -18.64 6.23 21.38
C VAL A 221 -17.79 5.68 20.24
N ILE A 222 -18.18 5.96 18.98
CA ILE A 222 -17.38 5.54 17.81
C ILE A 222 -16.03 6.24 17.80
N LYS A 223 -15.97 7.56 18.07
CA LYS A 223 -14.70 8.30 18.12
C LYS A 223 -13.75 7.73 19.18
N GLU A 224 -14.26 7.39 20.34
CA GLU A 224 -13.47 6.74 21.39
C GLU A 224 -12.99 5.35 20.96
N ALA A 225 -13.85 4.55 20.32
CA ALA A 225 -13.44 3.24 19.80
C ALA A 225 -12.38 3.35 18.69
N ILE A 226 -12.47 4.36 17.81
CA ILE A 226 -11.45 4.64 16.78
C ILE A 226 -10.12 5.02 17.45
N ARG A 227 -10.15 5.84 18.51
CA ARG A 227 -8.94 6.25 19.24
C ARG A 227 -8.25 5.04 19.87
N GLU A 228 -9.02 4.21 20.57
CA GLU A 228 -8.54 2.97 21.20
C GLU A 228 -7.98 2.00 20.18
N TRP A 229 -8.69 1.76 19.07
CA TRP A 229 -8.23 0.93 17.96
C TRP A 229 -6.88 1.39 17.40
N LYS A 230 -6.72 2.70 17.13
CA LYS A 230 -5.47 3.24 16.59
C LYS A 230 -4.31 3.05 17.54
N GLU A 231 -4.54 3.22 18.84
CA GLU A 231 -3.52 3.04 19.87
C GLU A 231 -3.06 1.57 19.92
N THR A 232 -3.99 0.62 20.01
CA THR A 232 -3.68 -0.82 20.06
C THR A 232 -3.07 -1.31 18.75
N PHE A 233 -3.58 -0.85 17.60
CA PHE A 233 -3.05 -1.25 16.29
C PHE A 233 -1.60 -0.82 16.10
N LEU A 234 -1.26 0.44 16.44
CA LEU A 234 0.10 0.93 16.32
C LEU A 234 1.05 0.23 17.28
N MET A 235 0.60 -0.05 18.50
CA MET A 235 1.37 -0.81 19.49
C MET A 235 1.67 -2.22 18.98
N ASP A 236 0.63 -3.00 18.68
CA ASP A 236 0.76 -4.37 18.19
C ASP A 236 1.60 -4.45 16.90
N LYS A 237 1.39 -3.52 15.96
CA LYS A 237 2.17 -3.44 14.71
C LYS A 237 3.65 -3.19 14.97
N SER A 238 3.99 -2.38 15.96
CA SER A 238 5.39 -2.12 16.34
C SER A 238 6.08 -3.31 17.00
N GLU A 239 5.30 -4.19 17.64
CA GLU A 239 5.76 -5.43 18.27
C GLU A 239 5.67 -6.66 17.33
N GLY A 240 5.18 -6.45 16.10
CA GLY A 240 4.99 -7.46 15.08
C GLY A 240 6.25 -8.26 14.82
N GLY A 241 6.23 -9.54 15.21
CA GLY A 241 7.35 -10.48 15.09
C GLY A 241 7.82 -11.09 16.42
N MET A 242 7.54 -10.45 17.56
CA MET A 242 7.97 -10.95 18.88
C MET A 242 6.97 -11.90 19.54
N ALA A 243 5.68 -11.80 19.19
CA ALA A 243 4.58 -12.50 19.88
C ALA A 243 3.69 -13.35 18.94
N THR A 244 4.19 -13.80 17.79
CA THR A 244 3.39 -14.44 16.73
C THR A 244 2.53 -15.61 17.23
N ARG A 245 3.04 -16.46 18.13
CA ARG A 245 2.26 -17.57 18.71
C ARG A 245 1.12 -17.09 19.61
N VAL A 246 1.31 -16.01 20.36
CA VAL A 246 0.27 -15.43 21.22
C VAL A 246 -0.84 -14.84 20.35
N CYS A 247 -0.46 -14.07 19.33
CA CYS A 247 -1.39 -13.48 18.37
C CYS A 247 -2.20 -14.54 17.63
N GLN A 248 -1.57 -15.63 17.18
CA GLN A 248 -2.27 -16.76 16.55
C GLN A 248 -3.32 -17.38 17.49
N LYS A 249 -2.99 -17.57 18.78
CA LYS A 249 -3.95 -18.08 19.77
C LYS A 249 -5.12 -17.11 19.97
N ALA A 250 -4.83 -15.80 20.05
CA ALA A 250 -5.84 -14.75 20.19
C ALA A 250 -6.79 -14.72 18.98
N ILE A 251 -6.26 -14.71 17.75
CA ILE A 251 -7.05 -14.74 16.51
C ILE A 251 -7.89 -16.02 16.42
N LYS A 252 -7.32 -17.19 16.74
CA LYS A 252 -8.06 -18.46 16.73
C LYS A 252 -9.19 -18.45 17.77
N LYS A 253 -8.97 -17.83 18.93
CA LYS A 253 -10.00 -17.63 19.96
C LYS A 253 -11.11 -16.71 19.46
N ASP A 254 -10.79 -15.58 18.81
CA ASP A 254 -11.80 -14.71 18.17
C ASP A 254 -12.68 -15.49 17.20
N TYR A 255 -12.08 -16.32 16.35
CA TYR A 255 -12.83 -17.17 15.42
C TYR A 255 -13.73 -18.19 16.13
N LYS A 256 -13.28 -18.75 17.26
CA LYS A 256 -14.08 -19.66 18.09
C LYS A 256 -15.26 -18.93 18.73
N ASP A 257 -15.01 -17.77 19.33
CA ASP A 257 -16.02 -16.94 20.02
C ASP A 257 -17.09 -16.43 19.03
N ARG A 258 -16.71 -16.18 17.78
CA ARG A 258 -17.63 -15.79 16.69
C ARG A 258 -18.29 -16.98 15.98
N GLY A 259 -18.01 -18.22 16.39
CA GLY A 259 -18.57 -19.43 15.78
C GLY A 259 -18.15 -19.63 14.31
N LEU A 260 -16.95 -19.18 13.94
CA LEU A 260 -16.45 -19.23 12.57
C LEU A 260 -15.66 -20.50 12.25
N ILE A 261 -15.12 -21.20 13.26
CA ILE A 261 -14.24 -22.36 13.06
C ILE A 261 -14.81 -23.38 12.08
N ASP A 262 -16.03 -23.89 12.32
CA ASP A 262 -16.65 -24.89 11.44
C ASP A 262 -16.88 -24.37 10.01
N ARG A 263 -17.21 -23.08 9.87
CA ARG A 263 -17.41 -22.43 8.57
C ARG A 263 -16.09 -22.30 7.82
N ILE A 264 -15.02 -21.99 8.53
CA ILE A 264 -13.66 -21.91 7.99
C ILE A 264 -13.22 -23.29 7.50
N GLU A 265 -13.36 -24.32 8.34
CA GLU A 265 -13.02 -25.68 7.97
C GLU A 265 -13.80 -26.14 6.73
N ALA A 266 -15.12 -25.93 6.71
CA ALA A 266 -15.96 -26.31 5.59
C ALA A 266 -15.58 -25.57 4.29
N ALA A 267 -15.27 -24.28 4.36
CA ALA A 267 -14.85 -23.49 3.20
C ALA A 267 -13.48 -23.93 2.67
N LEU A 268 -12.52 -24.19 3.56
CA LEU A 268 -11.17 -24.61 3.18
C LEU A 268 -11.12 -26.04 2.62
N LEU A 269 -12.01 -26.92 3.08
CA LEU A 269 -12.10 -28.33 2.67
C LEU A 269 -13.13 -28.59 1.56
N LYS A 270 -13.74 -27.55 1.01
CA LYS A 270 -14.70 -27.69 -0.08
C LYS A 270 -14.04 -28.35 -1.29
N GLY A 271 -14.53 -29.54 -1.66
CA GLY A 271 -13.99 -30.33 -2.77
C GLY A 271 -12.81 -31.23 -2.41
N VAL A 272 -12.40 -31.27 -1.13
CA VAL A 272 -11.32 -32.15 -0.63
C VAL A 272 -11.92 -33.43 -0.06
N VAL A 273 -11.36 -34.58 -0.45
CA VAL A 273 -11.71 -35.88 0.14
C VAL A 273 -10.66 -36.26 1.17
N LEU A 274 -11.02 -36.26 2.45
CA LEU A 274 -10.11 -36.66 3.53
C LEU A 274 -9.95 -38.18 3.56
N THR A 275 -8.71 -38.66 3.42
CA THR A 275 -8.39 -40.08 3.52
C THR A 275 -7.72 -40.36 4.85
N GLY A 276 -8.34 -41.23 5.65
CA GLY A 276 -7.84 -41.62 6.98
C GLY A 276 -8.51 -40.86 8.13
N LYS A 277 -8.48 -41.47 9.33
CA LYS A 277 -8.91 -40.78 10.55
C LYS A 277 -7.79 -39.86 11.01
N CYS A 278 -7.93 -38.56 10.75
CA CYS A 278 -7.12 -37.61 11.49
C CYS A 278 -7.59 -37.67 12.94
N LYS A 279 -6.69 -37.97 13.89
CA LYS A 279 -7.00 -37.80 15.30
C LYS A 279 -7.23 -36.30 15.48
N LYS A 280 -8.49 -35.88 15.68
CA LYS A 280 -8.75 -34.57 16.29
C LYS A 280 -7.99 -34.61 17.60
N ILE A 281 -6.89 -33.88 17.68
CA ILE A 281 -6.25 -33.59 18.95
C ILE A 281 -7.26 -32.69 19.65
N GLU A 282 -8.06 -33.29 20.54
CA GLU A 282 -8.72 -32.53 21.58
C GLU A 282 -7.62 -31.76 22.32
N GLU A 283 -7.83 -30.46 22.47
CA GLU A 283 -6.91 -29.51 23.09
C GLU A 283 -6.51 -30.01 24.50
N THR A 284 -5.40 -30.74 24.59
CA THR A 284 -4.52 -30.69 25.75
C THR A 284 -3.30 -29.90 25.35
N GLU A 285 -3.08 -28.81 26.08
CA GLU A 285 -1.93 -27.92 26.00
C GLU A 285 -0.62 -28.72 26.09
N GLU A 286 -0.07 -29.16 24.96
CA GLU A 286 1.32 -29.56 24.75
C GLU A 286 1.42 -30.22 23.37
N ILE A 287 1.91 -29.50 22.35
CA ILE A 287 2.63 -30.14 21.25
C ILE A 287 3.85 -29.30 20.92
N GLU A 288 4.96 -30.03 20.95
CA GLU A 288 6.35 -29.67 20.86
C GLU A 288 6.75 -29.04 19.53
N GLU A 289 7.93 -28.43 19.59
CA GLU A 289 8.75 -27.91 18.50
C GLU A 289 8.74 -28.79 17.25
N ILE A 290 8.52 -28.16 16.11
CA ILE A 290 9.12 -28.63 14.86
C ILE A 290 9.93 -27.45 14.35
N GLU A 291 11.25 -27.58 14.49
CA GLU A 291 12.25 -26.74 13.86
C GLU A 291 11.98 -26.68 12.35
N GLU A 292 11.98 -25.46 11.81
CA GLU A 292 12.15 -25.23 10.38
C GLU A 292 13.58 -25.68 10.03
N THR A 293 13.72 -26.86 9.44
CA THR A 293 14.96 -27.21 8.74
C THR A 293 14.97 -26.46 7.41
N GLU A 294 15.86 -25.47 7.32
CA GLU A 294 16.35 -24.88 6.07
C GLU A 294 16.89 -26.01 5.17
N GLU A 295 16.25 -26.26 4.03
CA GLU A 295 16.90 -26.99 2.93
C GLU A 295 17.84 -26.01 2.21
N THR A 296 19.09 -25.99 2.65
CA THR A 296 20.22 -25.57 1.83
C THR A 296 20.45 -26.64 0.77
N GLU A 297 20.19 -26.35 -0.51
CA GLU A 297 20.72 -27.16 -1.60
C GLU A 297 22.22 -26.89 -1.74
N GLU A 298 22.98 -27.96 -1.58
CA GLU A 298 24.42 -28.02 -1.70
C GLU A 298 24.90 -27.72 -3.13
N THR A 299 26.00 -27.01 -3.15
CA THR A 299 27.01 -26.84 -4.19
C THR A 299 27.43 -28.16 -4.87
N GLU A 300 27.44 -28.19 -6.20
CA GLU A 300 28.41 -29.01 -6.96
C GLU A 300 29.53 -28.10 -7.46
N GLU A 301 30.71 -28.31 -6.88
CA GLU A 301 32.00 -27.84 -7.41
C GLU A 301 32.34 -28.59 -8.70
N THR A 302 32.73 -27.85 -9.74
CA THR A 302 33.72 -28.34 -10.71
C THR A 302 34.79 -27.28 -10.91
N GLU A 303 36.00 -27.72 -10.63
CA GLU A 303 37.30 -27.05 -10.66
C GLU A 303 37.76 -26.54 -12.04
N GLU A 304 38.64 -25.52 -11.95
CA GLU A 304 39.73 -25.14 -12.88
C GLU A 304 39.31 -24.51 -14.24
N THR A 305 39.92 -23.46 -14.79
CA THR A 305 41.22 -22.79 -14.59
C THR A 305 41.26 -21.46 -15.38
N GLU A 306 42.30 -20.67 -15.09
CA GLU A 306 42.97 -19.64 -15.91
C GLU A 306 42.83 -18.15 -15.55
N GLU A 307 43.98 -17.69 -15.04
CA GLU A 307 44.61 -16.37 -14.92
C GLU A 307 44.18 -15.26 -15.90
N THR A 308 44.19 -14.02 -15.39
CA THR A 308 44.93 -12.84 -15.93
C THR A 308 44.64 -11.62 -15.03
N GLU A 309 45.62 -11.17 -14.26
CA GLU A 309 46.50 -10.00 -14.50
C GLU A 309 45.88 -8.62 -14.17
N GLU A 310 46.47 -8.03 -13.11
CA GLU A 310 46.82 -6.63 -12.84
C GLU A 310 46.04 -5.48 -13.52
N THR A 311 45.61 -4.50 -12.71
CA THR A 311 46.31 -3.19 -12.65
C THR A 311 45.79 -2.30 -11.52
N GLU A 312 46.74 -1.71 -10.80
CA GLU A 312 46.58 -0.55 -9.91
C GLU A 312 46.14 0.69 -10.72
N GLU A 313 45.39 1.61 -10.13
CA GLU A 313 45.91 2.95 -9.79
C GLU A 313 44.90 3.83 -9.06
N THR A 314 45.49 4.65 -8.21
CA THR A 314 44.98 5.66 -7.29
C THR A 314 44.22 6.82 -7.94
N GLU A 315 43.34 7.49 -7.17
CA GLU A 315 43.51 8.93 -6.96
C GLU A 315 42.81 9.45 -5.69
N LYS A 316 43.59 10.26 -4.95
CA LYS A 316 43.22 11.05 -3.78
C LYS A 316 42.55 12.36 -4.20
N THR A 317 41.74 12.94 -3.33
CA THR A 317 41.64 14.39 -3.06
C THR A 317 40.82 14.54 -1.76
N GLU A 318 41.46 14.81 -0.61
CA GLU A 318 41.70 16.15 0.00
C GLU A 318 40.43 17.01 0.08
N GLU A 319 39.78 17.05 1.24
CA GLU A 319 39.92 18.07 2.30
C GLU A 319 39.17 19.37 2.00
N THR A 320 38.13 19.64 2.80
CA THR A 320 38.06 20.93 3.53
C THR A 320 37.17 20.82 4.77
N GLU A 321 37.80 21.12 5.91
CA GLU A 321 37.28 21.66 7.18
C GLU A 321 36.22 22.78 6.96
N GLU A 322 35.46 23.31 7.91
CA GLU A 322 35.28 23.25 9.35
C GLU A 322 33.96 24.02 9.62
N SER A 323 33.20 23.66 10.65
CA SER A 323 32.97 24.55 11.80
C SER A 323 31.80 24.08 12.65
N LYS A 324 32.16 23.76 13.89
CA LYS A 324 31.29 23.60 15.05
C LYS A 324 30.56 24.91 15.35
N SER A 325 29.31 24.83 15.77
CA SER A 325 28.94 25.46 17.05
C SER A 325 27.69 24.81 17.65
N GLU A 326 27.91 24.27 18.84
CA GLU A 326 26.94 23.71 19.76
C GLU A 326 26.79 24.74 20.90
N LYS A 327 25.57 25.19 21.21
CA LYS A 327 24.98 25.29 22.57
C LYS A 327 23.80 26.25 22.66
N THR A 328 22.64 25.62 22.91
CA THR A 328 21.67 25.94 23.97
C THR A 328 21.78 27.26 24.73
N LYS A 329 20.64 27.98 24.79
CA LYS A 329 20.17 28.60 26.04
C LYS A 329 18.66 28.77 26.08
N LYS A 330 18.06 28.24 27.15
CA LYS A 330 16.73 28.53 27.69
C LYS A 330 16.60 30.03 28.02
N GLU A 331 15.40 30.59 27.82
CA GLU A 331 14.54 31.26 28.82
C GLU A 331 13.68 32.40 28.23
N GLY A 332 12.45 32.49 28.74
CA GLY A 332 11.53 33.65 28.62
C GLY A 332 10.44 33.43 27.57
N LYS A 333 9.14 33.52 27.86
CA LYS A 333 8.46 34.14 28.99
C LYS A 333 7.00 33.67 29.02
#